data_AF-A0A7T4X2N3-F1
#
_entry.id   AF-A0A7T4X2N3-F1
#
_cell.length_a   1.000
_cell.length_b   1.000
_cell.length_c   1.000
_cell.angle_alpha   90.00
_cell.angle_beta   90.00
_cell.angle_gamma   90.00
#
_symmetry.space_group_name_H-M   'P 1'
#
loop_
_entity.id
_entity.type
_entity.pdbx_description
1 polymer ?
#
loop_
_entity_poly.entity_id
_entity_poly.type
_entity_poly.pdbx_seq_one_letter_code
_entity_poly.pdbx_strand_id
1 'polypeptide(L)'
;MNIDVYGSRYTLIPLMRSAEELGFNLNKAYLGSSLSSQYTKTQKLDVNLAETRLGEYEQLEVLNDRLKLFRRFSSQSLSEVIVIDFVYEAFEVVTSAQGRLTLTPANQKFDRESTRNIRMTKDSRLNLVSENINLFVKDLNKFDKVILNKLRLPKYIKKTEDKFELRSDIETVNIMNAFIESFEDLLIEKLDGVHVVPLYENHHLDAYWFSQNYLQHFKKHSGL
;
A
#
# COMPACT_ATOMS: atom_id res chain seq x y z
N MET A 1 21.07 -2.20 6.42
CA MET A 1 20.67 -1.46 5.20
C MET A 1 19.43 -0.63 5.51
N ASN A 2 19.36 0.63 5.06
CA ASN A 2 18.19 1.49 5.27
C ASN A 2 17.17 1.28 4.15
N ILE A 3 15.92 1.03 4.51
CA ILE A 3 14.85 0.70 3.58
C ILE A 3 13.67 1.65 3.76
N ASP A 4 13.15 2.16 2.64
CA ASP A 4 11.82 2.78 2.61
C ASP A 4 10.76 1.71 2.30
N VAL A 5 9.55 1.86 2.85
CA VAL A 5 8.42 0.99 2.51
C VAL A 5 7.25 1.84 2.03
N TYR A 6 6.66 1.47 0.90
CA TYR A 6 5.44 2.09 0.38
C TYR A 6 4.37 1.02 0.15
N GLY A 7 3.17 1.21 0.69
CA GLY A 7 2.08 0.29 0.40
C GLY A 7 1.13 0.09 1.56
N SER A 8 0.73 -1.15 1.78
CA SER A 8 -0.34 -1.52 2.69
C SER A 8 0.09 -1.92 4.08
N ARG A 9 -0.84 -1.80 5.04
CA ARG A 9 -0.62 -2.25 6.42
C ARG A 9 -0.32 -3.75 6.50
N TYR A 10 -0.75 -4.50 5.49
CA TYR A 10 -0.53 -5.94 5.37
C TYR A 10 0.95 -6.26 5.08
N THR A 11 1.66 -5.46 4.30
CA THR A 11 3.12 -5.58 4.17
C THR A 11 3.83 -4.89 5.32
N LEU A 12 3.45 -3.64 5.57
CA LEU A 12 4.26 -2.69 6.31
C LEU A 12 4.32 -3.06 7.79
N ILE A 13 3.22 -3.45 8.43
CA ILE A 13 3.23 -3.80 9.85
C ILE A 13 4.08 -5.06 10.10
N PRO A 14 3.92 -6.18 9.37
CA PRO A 14 4.80 -7.34 9.52
C PRO A 14 6.29 -7.01 9.28
N LEU A 15 6.61 -6.24 8.24
CA LEU A 15 7.99 -5.85 7.94
C LEU A 15 8.57 -4.95 9.02
N MET A 16 7.80 -3.98 9.53
CA MET A 16 8.23 -3.11 10.64
C MET A 16 8.51 -3.89 11.91
N ARG A 17 7.62 -4.83 12.27
CA ARG A 17 7.76 -5.64 13.49
C ARG A 17 8.91 -6.63 13.43
N SER A 18 9.37 -6.97 12.23
CA SER A 18 10.37 -8.01 11.99
C SER A 18 11.64 -7.46 11.32
N ALA A 19 11.81 -6.13 11.29
CA ALA A 19 12.89 -5.47 10.55
C ALA A 19 14.28 -5.98 10.99
N GLU A 20 14.49 -6.12 12.30
CA GLU A 20 15.72 -6.66 12.88
C GLU A 20 15.96 -8.12 12.47
N GLU A 21 14.94 -8.98 12.55
CA GLU A 21 15.00 -10.39 12.12
C GLU A 21 15.29 -10.53 10.61
N LEU A 22 14.76 -9.59 9.83
CA LEU A 22 14.95 -9.51 8.39
C LEU A 22 16.26 -8.82 7.99
N GLY A 23 17.04 -8.29 8.94
CA GLY A 23 18.37 -7.72 8.69
C GLY A 23 18.40 -6.30 8.12
N PHE A 24 17.34 -5.52 8.29
CA PHE A 24 17.27 -4.15 7.78
C PHE A 24 16.76 -3.13 8.80
N ASN A 25 17.03 -1.86 8.53
CA ASN A 25 16.52 -0.73 9.28
C ASN A 25 15.46 0.00 8.44
N LEU A 26 14.28 0.23 9.00
CA LEU A 26 13.26 1.04 8.35
C LEU A 26 13.62 2.52 8.48
N ASN A 27 13.70 3.23 7.36
CA ASN A 27 13.92 4.67 7.32
C ASN A 27 12.59 5.44 7.25
N LYS A 28 11.76 5.16 6.23
CA LYS A 28 10.45 5.79 6.05
C LYS A 28 9.37 4.79 5.67
N ALA A 29 8.18 5.02 6.22
CA ALA A 29 6.98 4.24 6.00
C ALA A 29 5.90 5.11 5.33
N TYR A 30 5.55 4.79 4.09
CA TYR A 30 4.52 5.47 3.31
C TYR A 30 3.29 4.57 3.21
N LEU A 31 2.41 4.71 4.18
CA LEU A 31 1.25 3.83 4.38
C LEU A 31 -0.05 4.52 3.94
N GLY A 32 -1.06 3.78 3.50
CA GLY A 32 -2.45 4.25 3.49
C GLY A 32 -2.89 5.01 2.26
N SER A 33 -2.04 5.14 1.24
CA SER A 33 -2.35 5.88 0.03
C SER A 33 -2.27 4.98 -1.20
N SER A 34 -3.30 5.01 -2.02
CA SER A 34 -3.22 4.64 -3.44
C SER A 34 -2.42 5.70 -4.22
N LEU A 35 -1.82 5.35 -5.35
CA LEU A 35 -1.16 6.28 -6.26
C LEU A 35 -2.14 7.30 -6.83
N SER A 36 -3.36 6.84 -7.12
CA SER A 36 -4.47 7.71 -7.57
C SER A 36 -4.75 8.84 -6.59
N SER A 37 -4.56 8.60 -5.29
CA SER A 37 -4.66 9.62 -4.25
C SER A 37 -3.34 10.40 -4.10
N GLN A 38 -2.21 9.70 -4.04
CA GLN A 38 -0.87 10.24 -3.76
C GLN A 38 -0.49 11.36 -4.73
N TYR A 39 -0.81 11.21 -6.02
CA TYR A 39 -0.44 12.17 -7.06
C TYR A 39 -1.46 13.29 -7.29
N THR A 40 -2.17 13.69 -6.23
CA THR A 40 -3.15 14.80 -6.29
C THR A 40 -2.81 15.93 -5.32
N LYS A 41 -3.72 16.90 -5.19
CA LYS A 41 -3.54 18.03 -4.26
C LYS A 41 -3.56 17.53 -2.80
N THR A 42 -2.77 18.18 -1.95
CA THR A 42 -2.83 17.95 -0.51
C THR A 42 -4.20 18.37 0.02
N GLN A 43 -4.68 17.68 1.05
CA GLN A 43 -5.88 18.05 1.78
C GLN A 43 -5.50 18.73 3.10
N LYS A 44 -6.39 19.60 3.59
CA LYS A 44 -6.23 20.21 4.91
C LYS A 44 -6.27 19.10 5.98
N LEU A 45 -5.33 19.15 6.91
CA LEU A 45 -5.21 18.22 8.01
C LEU A 45 -4.89 19.00 9.30
N ASP A 46 -5.60 18.68 10.36
CA ASP A 46 -5.24 19.05 11.72
C ASP A 46 -4.46 17.88 12.34
N VAL A 47 -3.15 18.06 12.53
CA VAL A 47 -2.25 17.02 13.03
C VAL A 47 -2.56 16.66 14.48
N ASN A 48 -2.88 17.66 15.31
CA ASN A 48 -3.24 17.42 16.72
C ASN A 48 -4.54 16.60 16.82
N LEU A 49 -5.50 16.85 15.91
CA LEU A 49 -6.71 16.05 15.84
C LEU A 49 -6.44 14.60 15.41
N ALA A 50 -5.46 14.39 14.52
CA ALA A 50 -5.06 13.04 14.10
C ALA A 50 -4.43 12.28 15.27
N GLU A 51 -3.51 12.92 16.00
CA GLU A 51 -2.83 12.36 17.17
C GLU A 51 -3.80 11.95 18.29
N THR A 52 -4.86 12.73 18.49
CA THR A 52 -5.86 12.47 19.55
C THR A 52 -6.91 11.42 19.18
N ARG A 53 -7.19 11.21 17.88
CA ARG A 53 -8.27 10.30 17.43
C ARG A 53 -7.76 8.93 16.94
N LEU A 54 -6.50 8.83 16.53
CA LEU A 54 -6.00 7.70 15.77
C LEU A 54 -4.84 7.01 16.49
N GLY A 55 -4.71 5.69 16.33
CA GLY A 55 -3.52 4.96 16.74
C GLY A 55 -2.33 5.25 15.81
N GLU A 56 -1.11 4.90 16.23
CA GLU A 56 0.14 5.24 15.52
C GLU A 56 0.12 4.92 14.01
N TYR A 57 -0.21 3.68 13.62
CA TYR A 57 -0.30 3.31 12.20
C TYR A 57 -1.45 4.00 11.46
N GLU A 58 -2.56 4.28 12.14
CA GLU A 58 -3.68 5.03 11.56
C GLU A 58 -3.30 6.48 11.30
N GLN A 59 -2.49 7.09 12.18
CA GLN A 59 -1.93 8.43 11.97
C GLN A 59 -1.05 8.46 10.73
N LEU A 60 -0.16 7.47 10.56
CA LEU A 60 0.69 7.35 9.36
C LEU A 60 -0.14 7.26 8.08
N GLU A 61 -1.22 6.47 8.07
CA GLU A 61 -2.14 6.38 6.93
C GLU A 61 -2.74 7.74 6.56
N VAL A 62 -3.31 8.42 7.55
CA VAL A 62 -4.01 9.69 7.34
C VAL A 62 -3.04 10.79 6.93
N LEU A 63 -1.88 10.87 7.59
CA LEU A 63 -0.83 11.84 7.27
C LEU A 63 -0.30 11.64 5.86
N ASN A 64 0.10 10.41 5.52
CA ASN A 64 0.66 10.11 4.21
C ASN A 64 -0.35 10.37 3.08
N ASP A 65 -1.59 9.88 3.21
CA ASP A 65 -2.61 10.02 2.18
C ASP A 65 -3.13 11.46 2.06
N ARG A 66 -3.25 12.26 3.14
CA ARG A 66 -3.74 13.65 3.03
C ARG A 66 -2.67 14.64 2.64
N LEU A 67 -1.47 14.51 3.20
CA LEU A 67 -0.34 15.40 2.92
C LEU A 67 0.48 14.96 1.71
N LYS A 68 0.16 13.79 1.13
CA LYS A 68 0.83 13.22 -0.05
C LYS A 68 2.33 13.06 0.20
N LEU A 69 2.68 12.43 1.32
CA LEU A 69 4.04 12.48 1.86
C LEU A 69 5.07 11.70 1.06
N PHE A 70 4.67 10.78 0.18
CA PHE A 70 5.61 10.11 -0.70
C PHE A 70 6.32 11.13 -1.61
N ARG A 71 7.55 11.45 -1.19
CA ARG A 71 8.60 12.23 -1.86
C ARG A 71 8.25 13.61 -2.43
N ARG A 72 7.14 14.23 -2.04
CA ARG A 72 6.88 15.66 -2.31
C ARG A 72 7.90 16.62 -1.68
N PHE A 73 8.58 16.20 -0.61
CA PHE A 73 9.43 17.07 0.23
C PHE A 73 10.89 16.61 0.36
N SER A 74 11.37 15.71 -0.51
CA SER A 74 12.75 15.19 -0.41
C SER A 74 13.35 14.96 -1.80
N SER A 75 14.46 15.65 -2.06
CA SER A 75 15.32 15.47 -3.24
C SER A 75 16.36 14.36 -3.05
N GLN A 76 16.56 13.86 -1.83
CA GLN A 76 17.55 12.85 -1.48
C GLN A 76 16.93 11.74 -0.63
N SER A 77 17.07 10.50 -1.10
CA SER A 77 16.76 9.30 -0.32
C SER A 77 17.89 9.03 0.66
N LEU A 78 17.58 8.75 1.94
CA LEU A 78 18.54 8.12 2.87
C LEU A 78 18.55 6.59 2.75
N SER A 79 17.68 6.04 1.90
CA SER A 79 17.53 4.60 1.66
C SER A 79 17.92 4.25 0.23
N GLU A 80 18.74 3.23 0.06
CA GLU A 80 19.12 2.70 -1.25
C GLU A 80 18.02 1.78 -1.80
N VAL A 81 17.20 1.21 -0.91
CA VAL A 81 16.16 0.23 -1.23
C VAL A 81 14.78 0.73 -0.86
N ILE A 82 13.80 0.42 -1.71
CA ILE A 82 12.38 0.53 -1.37
C ILE A 82 11.67 -0.81 -1.55
N VAL A 83 10.84 -1.16 -0.57
CA VAL A 83 9.88 -2.27 -0.69
C VAL A 83 8.51 -1.69 -0.95
N ILE A 84 7.82 -2.21 -1.97
CA ILE A 84 6.52 -1.72 -2.40
C ILE A 84 5.46 -2.83 -2.44
N ASP A 85 4.22 -2.48 -2.14
CA ASP A 85 3.05 -3.27 -2.53
C ASP A 85 1.91 -2.35 -2.98
N PHE A 86 0.98 -2.91 -3.77
CA PHE A 86 -0.13 -2.16 -4.35
C PHE A 86 -1.49 -2.52 -3.78
N VAL A 87 -1.58 -3.14 -2.58
CA VAL A 87 -2.89 -3.57 -2.05
C VAL A 87 -3.85 -2.38 -1.83
N TYR A 88 -3.35 -1.19 -1.51
CA TYR A 88 -4.21 0.00 -1.42
C TYR A 88 -4.78 0.49 -2.76
N GLU A 89 -4.25 0.01 -3.90
CA GLU A 89 -4.91 0.23 -5.19
C GLU A 89 -6.26 -0.50 -5.27
N ALA A 90 -6.51 -1.55 -4.49
CA ALA A 90 -7.84 -2.15 -4.43
C ALA A 90 -8.89 -1.23 -3.76
N PHE A 91 -8.46 -0.30 -2.91
CA PHE A 91 -9.37 0.50 -2.09
C PHE A 91 -10.06 1.58 -2.91
N GLU A 92 -11.29 1.90 -2.54
CA GLU A 92 -12.02 2.99 -3.19
C GLU A 92 -11.30 4.32 -2.99
N VAL A 93 -11.45 5.21 -3.97
CA VAL A 93 -10.91 6.57 -3.90
C VAL A 93 -12.07 7.54 -3.95
N VAL A 94 -12.14 8.45 -2.97
CA VAL A 94 -13.10 9.55 -2.97
C VAL A 94 -12.45 10.79 -3.55
N THR A 95 -13.23 11.58 -4.28
CA THR A 95 -12.80 12.83 -4.91
C THR A 95 -13.57 14.00 -4.31
N SER A 96 -12.84 15.04 -3.92
CA SER A 96 -13.37 16.33 -3.50
C SER A 96 -12.69 17.48 -4.23
N ALA A 97 -13.16 18.71 -4.02
CA ALA A 97 -12.50 19.90 -4.54
C ALA A 97 -11.04 20.04 -4.05
N GLN A 98 -10.72 19.44 -2.91
CA GLN A 98 -9.40 19.47 -2.28
C GLN A 98 -8.46 18.36 -2.76
N GLY A 99 -8.91 17.44 -3.61
CA GLY A 99 -8.11 16.36 -4.18
C GLY A 99 -8.76 14.99 -4.03
N ARG A 100 -7.95 13.94 -4.13
CA ARG A 100 -8.39 12.55 -3.94
C ARG A 100 -7.95 12.02 -2.58
N LEU A 101 -8.68 11.05 -2.05
CA LEU A 101 -8.38 10.37 -0.78
C LEU A 101 -8.64 8.88 -0.94
N THR A 102 -7.72 8.06 -0.44
CA THR A 102 -7.91 6.61 -0.36
C THR A 102 -8.84 6.29 0.80
N LEU A 103 -9.92 5.56 0.54
CA LEU A 103 -10.95 5.29 1.53
C LEU A 103 -10.53 4.17 2.50
N THR A 104 -9.58 4.48 3.38
CA THR A 104 -9.14 3.59 4.47
C THR A 104 -10.04 3.73 5.71
N PRO A 105 -10.10 2.72 6.59
CA PRO A 105 -10.76 2.86 7.89
C PRO A 105 -10.20 4.03 8.73
N ALA A 106 -8.88 4.28 8.64
CA ALA A 106 -8.24 5.38 9.37
C ALA A 106 -8.74 6.75 8.88
N ASN A 107 -8.84 6.95 7.56
CA ASN A 107 -9.40 8.18 6.98
C ASN A 107 -10.88 8.38 7.36
N GLN A 108 -11.68 7.31 7.39
CA GLN A 108 -13.08 7.36 7.81
C GLN A 108 -13.24 7.70 9.29
N LYS A 109 -12.37 7.15 10.14
CA LYS A 109 -12.34 7.42 11.58
C LYS A 109 -11.92 8.86 11.88
N PHE A 110 -10.96 9.38 11.13
CA PHE A 110 -10.48 10.75 11.28
C PHE A 110 -11.55 11.78 10.91
N ASP A 111 -12.13 11.65 9.71
CA ASP A 111 -13.02 12.63 9.10
C ASP A 111 -14.04 11.95 8.19
N ARG A 112 -15.15 11.54 8.81
CA ARG A 112 -16.25 10.84 8.13
C ARG A 112 -16.89 11.68 7.03
N GLU A 113 -16.92 13.01 7.15
CA GLU A 113 -17.57 13.89 6.18
C GLU A 113 -16.81 13.90 4.85
N SER A 114 -15.48 14.07 4.90
CA SER A 114 -14.64 14.02 3.69
C SER A 114 -14.72 12.69 2.94
N THR A 115 -15.04 11.60 3.64
CA THR A 115 -15.19 10.25 3.08
C THR A 115 -16.57 9.96 2.48
N ARG A 116 -17.54 10.87 2.62
CA ARG A 116 -18.86 10.79 1.96
C ARG A 116 -18.91 11.45 0.58
N ASN A 117 -17.78 12.01 0.14
CA ASN A 117 -17.65 12.61 -1.17
C ASN A 117 -17.76 11.60 -2.32
N ILE A 118 -17.77 12.11 -3.56
CA ILE A 118 -18.00 11.32 -4.77
C ILE A 118 -16.93 10.24 -4.90
N ARG A 119 -17.35 8.98 -4.98
CA ARG A 119 -16.47 7.84 -5.23
C ARG A 119 -16.08 7.81 -6.70
N MET A 120 -14.79 7.58 -6.97
CA MET A 120 -14.32 7.34 -8.33
C MET A 120 -14.92 6.04 -8.85
N THR A 121 -15.41 6.07 -10.09
CA THR A 121 -15.86 4.86 -10.77
C THR A 121 -14.67 3.98 -11.12
N LYS A 122 -14.91 2.67 -11.31
CA LYS A 122 -13.86 1.73 -11.71
C LYS A 122 -13.18 2.16 -13.02
N ASP A 123 -13.96 2.59 -14.01
CA ASP A 123 -13.44 3.06 -15.30
C ASP A 123 -12.54 4.29 -15.16
N SER A 124 -12.94 5.26 -14.33
CA SER A 124 -12.09 6.43 -14.06
C SER A 124 -10.78 6.04 -13.38
N ARG A 125 -10.78 5.02 -12.52
CA ARG A 125 -9.55 4.53 -11.87
C ARG A 125 -8.66 3.79 -12.87
N LEU A 126 -9.24 2.95 -13.74
CA LEU A 126 -8.52 2.25 -14.81
C LEU A 126 -7.81 3.21 -15.77
N ASN A 127 -8.49 4.30 -16.16
CA ASN A 127 -7.92 5.30 -17.05
C ASN A 127 -6.71 6.04 -16.45
N LEU A 128 -6.54 6.02 -15.12
CA LEU A 128 -5.45 6.69 -14.42
C LEU A 128 -4.27 5.77 -14.09
N VAL A 129 -4.40 4.44 -14.26
CA VAL A 129 -3.36 3.50 -13.83
C VAL A 129 -2.01 3.82 -14.49
N SER A 130 -2.01 3.97 -15.83
CA SER A 130 -0.78 4.26 -16.58
C SER A 130 -0.16 5.62 -16.18
N GLU A 131 -0.98 6.66 -16.02
CA GLU A 131 -0.51 7.98 -15.56
C GLU A 131 0.13 7.91 -14.17
N ASN A 132 -0.56 7.28 -13.22
CA ASN A 132 -0.09 7.12 -11.85
C ASN A 132 1.22 6.32 -11.78
N ILE A 133 1.32 5.21 -12.52
CA ILE A 133 2.54 4.42 -12.59
C ILE A 133 3.69 5.23 -13.20
N ASN A 134 3.45 6.00 -14.26
CA ASN A 134 4.49 6.85 -14.86
C ASN A 134 5.02 7.89 -13.85
N LEU A 135 4.17 8.44 -13.00
CA LEU A 135 4.60 9.34 -11.92
C LEU A 135 5.38 8.58 -10.84
N PHE A 136 4.92 7.38 -10.47
CA PHE A 136 5.59 6.54 -9.48
C PHE A 136 6.98 6.11 -9.92
N VAL A 137 7.14 5.64 -11.17
CA VAL A 137 8.44 5.27 -11.76
C VAL A 137 9.45 6.41 -11.67
N LYS A 138 9.03 7.65 -11.93
CA LYS A 138 9.92 8.83 -11.79
C LYS A 138 10.43 9.01 -10.36
N ASP A 139 9.60 8.75 -9.36
CA ASP A 139 10.01 8.80 -7.95
C ASP A 139 10.85 7.60 -7.53
N LEU A 140 10.63 6.44 -8.15
CA LEU A 140 11.36 5.20 -7.90
C LEU A 140 12.78 5.21 -8.48
N ASN A 141 13.05 5.96 -9.55
CA ASN A 141 14.40 6.11 -10.14
C ASN A 141 15.46 6.71 -9.18
N LYS A 142 15.06 7.12 -7.98
CA LYS A 142 15.93 7.63 -6.91
C LYS A 142 16.40 6.52 -5.96
N PHE A 143 16.03 5.27 -6.20
CA PHE A 143 16.44 4.10 -5.43
C PHE A 143 17.30 3.19 -6.29
N ASP A 144 18.32 2.59 -5.68
CA ASP A 144 19.20 1.63 -6.37
C ASP A 144 18.51 0.28 -6.55
N LYS A 145 17.62 -0.08 -5.61
CA LYS A 145 16.85 -1.33 -5.66
C LYS A 145 15.38 -1.08 -5.32
N VAL A 146 14.51 -1.56 -6.20
CA VAL A 146 13.06 -1.59 -5.98
C VAL A 146 12.64 -3.04 -5.81
N ILE A 147 12.03 -3.35 -4.66
CA ILE A 147 11.50 -4.68 -4.33
C ILE A 147 9.98 -4.61 -4.39
N LEU A 148 9.39 -5.25 -5.39
CA LEU A 148 7.94 -5.41 -5.49
C LEU A 148 7.49 -6.64 -4.73
N ASN A 149 6.76 -6.44 -3.64
CA ASN A 149 6.12 -7.50 -2.86
C ASN A 149 4.72 -7.77 -3.38
N LYS A 150 4.56 -8.81 -4.21
CA LYS A 150 3.25 -9.16 -4.75
C LYS A 150 2.35 -9.67 -3.63
N LEU A 151 1.23 -8.99 -3.42
CA LEU A 151 0.22 -9.33 -2.42
C LEU A 151 -1.18 -9.26 -3.01
N ARG A 152 -2.11 -10.01 -2.42
CA ARG A 152 -3.52 -10.04 -2.83
C ARG A 152 -4.44 -9.99 -1.63
N LEU A 153 -5.60 -9.36 -1.79
CA LEU A 153 -6.69 -9.46 -0.82
C LEU A 153 -7.09 -10.93 -0.66
N PRO A 154 -7.34 -11.40 0.58
CA PRO A 154 -7.56 -12.80 0.84
C PRO A 154 -8.95 -13.19 0.32
N LYS A 155 -9.05 -14.37 -0.28
CA LYS A 155 -10.30 -14.93 -0.80
C LYS A 155 -11.09 -15.67 0.28
N TYR A 156 -10.41 -16.13 1.32
CA TYR A 156 -10.98 -16.91 2.40
C TYR A 156 -10.79 -16.21 3.74
N ILE A 157 -11.83 -16.22 4.56
CA ILE A 157 -11.79 -15.73 5.94
C ILE A 157 -11.71 -16.92 6.88
N LYS A 158 -10.81 -16.84 7.85
CA LYS A 158 -10.70 -17.82 8.93
C LYS A 158 -11.88 -17.66 9.89
N LYS A 159 -12.67 -18.71 10.10
CA LYS A 159 -13.78 -18.74 11.07
C LYS A 159 -13.38 -19.35 12.40
N THR A 160 -12.59 -20.41 12.36
CA THR A 160 -11.99 -21.09 13.51
C THR A 160 -10.58 -21.56 13.13
N GLU A 161 -9.84 -22.20 14.04
CA GLU A 161 -8.46 -22.66 13.77
C GLU A 161 -8.32 -23.47 12.48
N ASP A 162 -9.27 -24.37 12.21
CA ASP A 162 -9.23 -25.31 11.08
C ASP A 162 -10.28 -25.03 9.98
N LYS A 163 -11.08 -23.96 10.12
CA LYS A 163 -12.18 -23.69 9.18
C LYS A 163 -11.99 -22.35 8.47
N PHE A 164 -11.90 -22.43 7.14
CA PHE A 164 -11.87 -21.30 6.24
C PHE A 164 -13.15 -21.27 5.40
N GLU A 165 -13.68 -20.08 5.16
CA GLU A 165 -14.86 -19.87 4.34
C GLU A 165 -14.55 -18.89 3.21
N LEU A 166 -15.01 -19.20 2.00
CA LEU A 166 -14.91 -18.29 0.88
C LEU A 166 -15.69 -17.02 1.20
N ARG A 167 -15.11 -15.86 0.90
CA ARG A 167 -15.76 -14.58 1.10
C ARG A 167 -17.05 -14.47 0.27
N SER A 168 -18.09 -13.90 0.87
CA SER A 168 -19.35 -13.63 0.17
C SER A 168 -19.22 -12.58 -0.95
N ASP A 169 -18.18 -11.73 -0.88
CA ASP A 169 -17.86 -10.69 -1.87
C ASP A 169 -16.75 -11.12 -2.86
N ILE A 170 -16.62 -12.42 -3.15
CA ILE A 170 -15.49 -12.97 -3.93
C ILE A 170 -15.30 -12.34 -5.31
N GLU A 171 -16.38 -11.99 -6.02
CA GLU A 171 -16.29 -11.33 -7.32
C GLU A 171 -15.61 -9.97 -7.20
N THR A 172 -15.98 -9.19 -6.18
CA THR A 172 -15.36 -7.90 -5.86
C THR A 172 -13.88 -8.09 -5.51
N VAL A 173 -13.55 -9.09 -4.69
CA VAL A 173 -12.16 -9.43 -4.33
C VAL A 173 -11.33 -9.79 -5.56
N ASN A 174 -11.88 -10.57 -6.49
CA ASN A 174 -11.19 -10.93 -7.74
C ASN A 174 -10.94 -9.69 -8.62
N ILE A 175 -11.92 -8.80 -8.77
CA ILE A 175 -11.74 -7.54 -9.52
C ILE A 175 -10.67 -6.66 -8.87
N MET A 176 -10.71 -6.52 -7.55
CA MET A 176 -9.71 -5.76 -6.79
C MET A 176 -8.30 -6.34 -6.97
N ASN A 177 -8.17 -7.66 -6.92
CA ASN A 177 -6.90 -8.36 -7.13
C ASN A 177 -6.36 -8.20 -8.55
N ALA A 178 -7.23 -8.23 -9.57
CA ALA A 178 -6.84 -7.92 -10.95
C ALA A 178 -6.40 -6.46 -11.12
N PHE A 179 -7.03 -5.55 -10.37
CA PHE A 179 -6.61 -4.14 -10.35
C PHE A 179 -5.23 -3.97 -9.73
N ILE A 180 -4.93 -4.64 -8.60
CA ILE A 180 -3.58 -4.67 -8.00
C ILE A 180 -2.57 -5.19 -9.02
N GLU A 181 -2.86 -6.31 -9.67
CA GLU A 181 -2.00 -6.93 -10.68
C GLU A 181 -1.69 -5.98 -11.85
N SER A 182 -2.66 -5.19 -12.28
CA SER A 182 -2.45 -4.20 -13.35
C SER A 182 -1.38 -3.15 -13.00
N PHE A 183 -1.30 -2.72 -11.73
CA PHE A 183 -0.25 -1.80 -11.27
C PHE A 183 1.11 -2.50 -11.21
N GLU A 184 1.13 -3.74 -10.72
CA GLU A 184 2.34 -4.55 -10.64
C GLU A 184 2.97 -4.79 -12.02
N ASP A 185 2.16 -5.22 -12.99
CA ASP A 185 2.62 -5.55 -14.33
C ASP A 185 3.11 -4.30 -15.07
N LEU A 186 2.38 -3.19 -14.99
CA LEU A 186 2.80 -1.92 -15.58
C LEU A 186 4.08 -1.38 -14.93
N LEU A 187 4.27 -1.57 -13.63
CA LEU A 187 5.52 -1.18 -12.98
C LEU A 187 6.69 -2.01 -13.51
N ILE A 188 6.54 -3.33 -13.55
CA ILE A 188 7.59 -4.25 -14.03
C ILE A 188 7.93 -3.95 -15.50
N GLU A 189 6.93 -3.62 -16.33
CA GLU A 189 7.15 -3.23 -17.72
C GLU A 189 7.95 -1.93 -17.87
N LYS A 190 7.71 -0.95 -16.97
CA LYS A 190 8.22 0.42 -17.12
C LYS A 190 9.48 0.72 -16.34
N LEU A 191 9.83 -0.10 -15.35
CA LEU A 191 10.99 0.08 -14.50
C LEU A 191 11.91 -1.13 -14.61
N ASP A 192 13.08 -0.92 -15.19
CA ASP A 192 14.11 -1.96 -15.30
C ASP A 192 14.62 -2.34 -13.90
N GLY A 193 14.89 -3.64 -13.70
CA GLY A 193 15.53 -4.13 -12.48
C GLY A 193 14.64 -4.21 -11.23
N VAL A 194 13.30 -4.19 -11.39
CA VAL A 194 12.38 -4.48 -10.28
C VAL A 194 12.59 -5.92 -9.78
N HIS A 195 12.99 -6.04 -8.51
CA HIS A 195 13.14 -7.34 -7.86
C HIS A 195 11.79 -7.80 -7.30
N VAL A 196 11.26 -8.91 -7.80
CA VAL A 196 9.90 -9.36 -7.45
C VAL A 196 9.94 -10.43 -6.37
N VAL A 197 9.28 -10.16 -5.23
CA VAL A 197 8.88 -11.18 -4.27
C VAL A 197 7.53 -11.75 -4.75
N PRO A 198 7.47 -13.04 -5.13
CA PRO A 198 6.26 -13.63 -5.67
C PRO A 198 5.18 -13.77 -4.59
N LEU A 199 3.94 -14.02 -5.02
CA LEU A 199 2.84 -14.32 -4.09
C LEU A 199 3.19 -15.52 -3.21
N TYR A 200 2.94 -15.40 -1.92
CA TYR A 200 3.03 -16.52 -0.99
C TYR A 200 1.94 -17.56 -1.32
N GLU A 201 2.25 -18.85 -1.17
CA GLU A 201 1.32 -19.95 -1.51
C GLU A 201 -0.06 -19.80 -0.84
N ASN A 202 -0.07 -19.37 0.43
CA ASN A 202 -1.29 -19.20 1.21
C ASN A 202 -1.85 -17.78 1.16
N HIS A 203 -1.52 -16.99 0.14
CA HIS A 203 -2.00 -15.61 -0.01
C HIS A 203 -3.52 -15.47 -0.06
N HIS A 204 -4.23 -16.56 -0.33
CA HIS A 204 -5.67 -16.60 -0.41
C HIS A 204 -6.34 -16.65 0.97
N LEU A 205 -5.60 -16.94 2.04
CA LEU A 205 -6.11 -17.03 3.42
C LEU A 205 -5.94 -15.71 4.16
N ASP A 206 -6.95 -15.26 4.90
CA ASP A 206 -6.80 -14.05 5.71
C ASP A 206 -5.66 -14.16 6.76
N ALA A 207 -5.07 -13.01 7.10
CA ALA A 207 -3.97 -12.84 8.05
C ALA A 207 -2.64 -13.57 7.73
N TYR A 208 -2.49 -14.22 6.56
CA TYR A 208 -1.24 -14.92 6.21
C TYR A 208 0.01 -14.04 6.28
N TRP A 209 -0.13 -12.74 6.02
CA TRP A 209 0.96 -11.75 6.09
C TRP A 209 1.62 -11.61 7.46
N PHE A 210 0.90 -11.97 8.52
CA PHE A 210 1.43 -11.94 9.88
C PHE A 210 2.07 -13.28 10.28
N SER A 211 2.00 -14.29 9.41
CA SER A 211 2.60 -15.60 9.69
C SER A 211 4.13 -15.54 9.54
N GLN A 212 4.82 -16.31 10.39
CA GLN A 212 6.27 -16.47 10.29
C GLN A 212 6.69 -17.07 8.94
N ASN A 213 5.88 -17.97 8.38
CA ASN A 213 6.16 -18.55 7.06
C ASN A 213 6.14 -17.50 5.95
N TYR A 214 5.23 -16.52 6.01
CA TYR A 214 5.25 -15.39 5.07
C TYR A 214 6.52 -14.53 5.24
N LEU A 215 6.95 -14.25 6.47
CA LEU A 215 8.18 -13.50 6.72
C LEU A 215 9.42 -14.24 6.17
N GLN A 216 9.48 -15.56 6.35
CA GLN A 216 10.53 -16.40 5.78
C GLN A 216 10.48 -16.40 4.24
N HIS A 217 9.28 -16.49 3.66
CA HIS A 217 9.08 -16.35 2.21
C HIS A 217 9.60 -14.99 1.71
N PHE A 218 9.19 -13.90 2.35
CA PHE A 218 9.68 -12.56 2.01
C PHE A 218 11.20 -12.46 2.14
N LYS A 219 11.79 -12.94 3.24
CA LYS A 219 13.25 -12.94 3.43
C LYS A 219 13.98 -13.71 2.33
N LYS A 220 13.52 -14.93 2.05
CA LYS A 220 14.09 -15.80 1.00
C LYS A 220 14.06 -15.13 -0.38
N HIS A 221 13.00 -14.40 -0.68
CA HIS A 221 12.74 -13.89 -2.02
C HIS A 221 13.08 -12.41 -2.21
N SER A 222 13.27 -11.61 -1.15
CA SER A 222 13.53 -10.17 -1.27
C SER A 222 14.99 -9.84 -1.63
N GLY A 223 15.90 -10.80 -1.40
CA GLY A 223 17.34 -10.58 -1.55
C GLY A 223 17.84 -9.47 -0.64
N LEU A 224 17.23 -9.35 0.55
CA LEU A 224 17.64 -8.51 1.68
C LEU A 224 18.49 -9.32 2.66
#